data_AF-A0A1H6F264-F1
#
_entry.id   AF-A0A1H6F264-F1
#
_cell.length_a   1.000
_cell.length_b   1.000
_cell.length_c   1.000
_cell.angle_alpha   90.00
_cell.angle_beta   90.00
_cell.angle_gamma   90.00
#
_symmetry.space_group_name_H-M   'P 1'
#
loop_
_entity.id
_entity.type
_entity.pdbx_description
1 polymer ?
#
loop_
_entity_poly.entity_id
_entity_poly.type
_entity_poly.pdbx_seq_one_letter_code
_entity_poly.pdbx_strand_id
1 'polypeptide(L)'
;MDYCSGAALMISRSLWKQLGGFDTRYIPAYYEDTDLCFSARAAGYQVLYCHRAEVIHYEGVTAGTDTATGYKKWQAINQQKFRKKWAASETLLSN
;
A
#
# COMPACT_ATOMS: atom_id res chain seq x y z
N MET A 1 -7.27 -6.79 -8.38
CA MET A 1 -6.58 -7.19 -7.13
C MET A 1 -6.92 -6.18 -6.05
N ASP A 2 -6.76 -6.53 -4.77
CA ASP A 2 -7.07 -5.57 -3.70
C ASP A 2 -5.99 -4.48 -3.57
N TYR A 3 -4.72 -4.87 -3.70
CA TYR A 3 -3.58 -3.97 -3.70
C TYR A 3 -2.41 -4.58 -4.50
N CYS A 4 -1.41 -3.74 -4.79
CA CYS A 4 -0.12 -4.14 -5.34
C CYS A 4 0.99 -3.63 -4.43
N SER A 5 2.11 -4.35 -4.35
CA SER A 5 3.27 -3.90 -3.57
C SER A 5 3.90 -2.64 -4.17
N GLY A 6 4.31 -1.72 -3.31
CA GLY A 6 5.11 -0.55 -3.64
C GLY A 6 6.50 -0.88 -4.19
N ALA A 7 6.92 -2.16 -4.20
CA ALA A 7 8.12 -2.61 -4.90
C ALA A 7 8.09 -2.25 -6.40
N ALA A 8 6.91 -2.31 -7.01
CA ALA A 8 6.68 -1.90 -8.39
C ALA A 8 5.23 -1.45 -8.57
N LEU A 9 5.00 -0.13 -8.50
CA LEU A 9 3.67 0.46 -8.61
C LEU A 9 3.71 1.68 -9.55
N MET A 10 2.68 1.81 -10.38
CA MET A 10 2.50 2.94 -11.29
C MET A 10 1.10 3.53 -11.09
N ILE A 11 1.03 4.86 -11.07
CA ILE A 11 -0.21 5.63 -10.89
C ILE A 11 -0.16 6.88 -11.75
N SER A 12 -1.30 7.28 -12.31
CA SER A 12 -1.36 8.52 -13.08
C SER A 12 -1.11 9.72 -12.18
N ARG A 13 -0.44 10.74 -12.71
CA ARG A 13 -0.15 11.97 -11.95
C ARG A 13 -1.42 12.67 -11.48
N SER A 14 -2.50 12.62 -12.26
CA SER A 14 -3.79 13.20 -11.89
C SER A 14 -4.39 12.48 -10.69
N LEU A 15 -4.43 11.15 -10.70
CA LEU A 15 -4.94 10.36 -9.59
C LEU A 15 -4.06 10.51 -8.35
N TRP A 16 -2.73 10.53 -8.50
CA TRP A 16 -1.81 10.80 -7.39
C TRP A 16 -2.14 12.11 -6.68
N LYS A 17 -2.35 13.19 -7.44
CA LYS A 17 -2.72 14.50 -6.89
C LYS A 17 -4.10 14.47 -6.24
N GLN A 18 -5.08 13.80 -6.86
CA GLN A 18 -6.43 13.65 -6.32
C GLN A 18 -6.42 12.92 -4.96
N LEU A 19 -5.61 11.86 -4.82
CA LEU A 19 -5.53 11.06 -3.60
C LEU A 19 -4.66 11.71 -2.50
N GLY A 20 -3.93 12.78 -2.82
CA GLY A 20 -3.02 13.43 -1.85
C GLY A 20 -1.68 12.73 -1.65
N GLY A 21 -1.33 11.77 -2.52
CA GLY A 21 -0.08 10.99 -2.44
C GLY A 21 -0.09 9.94 -1.32
N PHE A 22 1.11 9.62 -0.79
CA PHE A 22 1.23 8.68 0.32
C PHE A 22 0.78 9.29 1.62
N ASP A 23 0.08 8.46 2.40
CA ASP A 23 -0.46 8.85 3.67
C ASP A 23 0.62 8.83 4.77
N THR A 24 0.86 10.00 5.38
CA THR A 24 1.96 10.17 6.34
C THR A 24 1.77 9.40 7.64
N ARG A 25 0.60 8.81 7.89
CA ARG A 25 0.37 7.90 9.03
C ARG A 25 1.30 6.69 9.03
N TYR A 26 1.86 6.32 7.88
CA TYR A 26 2.68 5.12 7.69
C TYR A 26 4.19 5.36 7.74
N ILE A 27 4.64 6.58 8.04
CA ILE A 27 6.06 6.87 8.23
C ILE A 27 6.65 5.98 9.35
N PRO A 28 7.82 5.35 9.15
CA PRO A 28 8.74 5.53 8.01
C PRO A 28 8.56 4.56 6.85
N ALA A 29 7.76 3.48 6.97
CA ALA A 29 7.58 2.49 5.92
C ALA A 29 6.39 1.54 6.19
N TYR A 30 5.96 0.85 5.14
CA TYR A 30 4.91 -0.16 5.09
C TYR A 30 3.49 0.35 5.28
N TYR A 31 2.58 -0.17 4.45
CA TYR A 31 1.16 0.16 4.31
C TYR A 31 0.83 1.45 3.55
N GLU A 32 1.80 2.30 3.21
CA GLU A 32 1.55 3.48 2.36
C GLU A 32 1.10 3.10 0.95
N ASP A 33 1.64 2.01 0.40
CA ASP A 33 1.31 1.45 -0.91
C ASP A 33 -0.06 0.77 -0.93
N THR A 34 -0.34 -0.01 0.11
CA THR A 34 -1.61 -0.71 0.32
C THR A 34 -2.73 0.30 0.52
N ASP A 35 -2.50 1.34 1.33
CA ASP A 35 -3.45 2.42 1.55
C ASP A 35 -3.70 3.26 0.30
N LEU A 36 -2.67 3.51 -0.53
CA LEU A 36 -2.85 4.17 -1.83
C LEU A 36 -3.77 3.34 -2.75
N CYS A 37 -3.60 2.01 -2.79
CA CYS A 37 -4.45 1.11 -3.58
C CYS A 37 -5.90 1.13 -3.09
N PHE A 38 -6.12 1.06 -1.79
CA PHE A 38 -7.46 1.13 -1.19
C PHE A 38 -8.11 2.49 -1.44
N SER A 39 -7.33 3.58 -1.33
CA SER A 39 -7.80 4.93 -1.64
C SER A 39 -8.18 5.09 -3.10
N ALA A 40 -7.42 4.51 -4.04
CA ALA A 40 -7.77 4.48 -5.45
C ALA A 40 -9.09 3.73 -5.69
N ARG A 41 -9.28 2.57 -5.06
CA ARG A 41 -10.53 1.80 -5.15
C ARG A 41 -11.72 2.55 -4.56
N ALA A 42 -11.55 3.17 -3.40
CA ALA A 42 -12.59 4.00 -2.78
C ALA A 42 -12.97 5.22 -3.65
N ALA A 43 -12.06 5.70 -4.50
CA ALA A 43 -12.31 6.72 -5.50
C ALA A 43 -12.89 6.19 -6.82
N GLY A 44 -13.24 4.89 -6.91
CA GLY A 44 -13.85 4.26 -8.08
C GLY A 44 -12.88 3.75 -9.14
N TYR A 45 -11.57 3.70 -8.84
CA TYR A 45 -10.57 3.17 -9.76
C TYR A 45 -10.27 1.69 -9.51
N GLN A 46 -9.70 1.03 -10.53
CA GLN A 46 -9.28 -0.36 -10.43
C GLN A 46 -7.78 -0.47 -10.14
N VAL A 47 -7.41 -1.49 -9.37
CA VAL A 47 -6.01 -1.90 -9.15
C VAL A 47 -5.75 -3.17 -9.95
N LEU A 48 -4.86 -3.06 -10.93
CA LEU A 48 -4.60 -4.09 -11.95
C LEU A 48 -3.16 -4.58 -11.87
N TYR A 49 -2.98 -5.87 -12.13
CA TYR A 49 -1.68 -6.50 -12.33
C TYR A 49 -1.31 -6.47 -13.81
N CYS A 50 -0.10 -6.01 -14.14
CA CYS A 50 0.41 -5.97 -15.50
C CYS A 50 1.47 -7.07 -15.70
N HIS A 51 1.04 -8.23 -16.19
CA HIS A 51 1.91 -9.40 -16.36
C HIS A 51 3.08 -9.18 -17.34
N ARG A 52 3.00 -8.17 -18.20
CA ARG A 52 4.06 -7.81 -19.18
C ARG A 52 5.18 -6.97 -18.56
N ALA A 53 5.00 -6.45 -17.36
CA ALA A 53 5.98 -5.65 -16.66
C ALA A 53 6.60 -6.49 -15.53
N GLU A 54 7.86 -6.88 -15.70
CA GLU A 54 8.59 -7.73 -14.76
C GLU A 54 9.66 -6.91 -14.03
N VAL A 55 9.69 -7.03 -12.70
CA VAL A 55 10.67 -6.37 -11.81
C VAL A 55 11.13 -7.37 -10.76
N ILE A 56 12.44 -7.45 -10.54
CA ILE A 56 13.03 -8.27 -9.47
C ILE A 56 13.25 -7.38 -8.24
N HIS A 57 12.64 -7.76 -7.12
CA HIS A 57 12.81 -7.08 -5.85
C HIS A 57 13.53 -7.99 -4.84
N TYR A 58 14.73 -7.59 -4.42
CA TYR A 58 15.51 -8.32 -3.41
C TYR A 58 15.04 -7.97 -2.00
N GLU A 59 13.99 -8.66 -1.55
CA GLU A 59 13.35 -8.36 -0.28
C GLU A 59 14.30 -8.47 0.92
N GLY A 60 14.19 -7.52 1.84
CA GLY A 60 14.88 -7.59 3.14
C GLY A 60 16.37 -7.26 3.12
N VAL A 61 16.97 -6.97 1.97
CA VAL A 61 18.40 -6.58 1.87
C VAL A 61 18.72 -5.34 2.71
N THR A 62 17.83 -4.34 2.70
CA THR A 62 18.00 -3.10 3.48
C THR A 62 17.27 -3.14 4.83
N ALA A 63 16.02 -3.61 4.83
CA ALA A 63 15.14 -3.50 5.99
C ALA A 63 15.26 -4.67 6.98
N GLY A 64 16.01 -5.71 6.61
CA GLY A 64 16.03 -7.00 7.30
C GLY A 64 14.74 -7.79 7.09
N THR A 65 14.68 -8.95 7.73
CA THR A 65 13.52 -9.86 7.71
C THR A 65 12.83 -9.99 9.07
N ASP A 66 13.45 -9.50 10.14
CA ASP A 66 12.93 -9.60 11.51
C ASP A 66 11.83 -8.56 11.76
N THR A 67 10.61 -9.02 11.99
CA THR A 67 9.45 -8.18 12.30
C THR A 67 9.40 -7.67 13.74
N ALA A 68 10.28 -8.15 14.64
CA ALA A 68 10.38 -7.64 16.01
C ALA A 68 11.29 -6.41 16.10
N THR A 69 12.26 -6.27 15.19
CA THR A 69 13.27 -5.20 15.23
C THR A 69 13.39 -4.46 13.89
N GLY A 70 14.29 -3.47 13.81
CA GLY A 70 14.58 -2.75 12.56
C GLY A 70 13.38 -2.02 11.94
N TYR A 71 13.38 -1.90 10.61
CA TYR A 71 12.29 -1.28 9.86
C TYR A 71 11.07 -2.20 9.76
N LYS A 72 11.28 -3.52 9.64
CA LYS A 72 10.20 -4.52 9.47
C LYS A 72 9.15 -4.49 10.58
N LYS A 73 9.48 -4.09 11.82
CA LYS A 73 8.48 -3.89 12.89
C LYS A 73 7.35 -2.92 12.54
N TRP A 74 7.62 -1.97 11.63
CA TRP A 74 6.61 -1.03 11.17
C TRP A 74 5.49 -1.71 10.38
N GLN A 75 5.71 -2.91 9.81
CA GLN A 75 4.63 -3.71 9.23
C GLN A 75 3.52 -3.99 10.25
N ALA A 76 3.88 -4.44 11.46
CA ALA A 76 2.90 -4.74 12.50
C ALA A 76 2.24 -3.47 13.07
N ILE A 77 3.02 -2.41 13.29
CA ILE A 77 2.51 -1.13 13.83
C ILE A 77 1.53 -0.49 12.84
N ASN A 78 1.92 -0.41 11.56
CA ASN A 78 1.14 0.27 10.54
C ASN A 78 -0.06 -0.55 10.05
N GLN A 79 -0.01 -1.87 10.14
CA GLN A 79 -1.19 -2.72 9.93
C GLN A 79 -2.35 -2.29 10.83
N GLN A 80 -2.09 -2.01 12.10
CA GLN A 80 -3.14 -1.59 13.03
C GLN A 80 -3.74 -0.24 12.62
N LYS A 81 -2.91 0.71 12.15
CA LYS A 81 -3.36 2.01 11.65
C LYS A 81 -4.22 1.84 10.40
N PHE A 82 -3.79 1.01 9.46
CA PHE A 82 -4.54 0.68 8.25
C PHE A 82 -5.90 0.07 8.58
N ARG A 83 -5.93 -0.97 9.43
CA ARG A 83 -7.17 -1.62 9.86
C ARG A 83 -8.12 -0.61 10.50
N LYS A 84 -7.63 0.27 11.37
CA LYS A 84 -8.46 1.33 11.98
C LYS A 84 -9.04 2.30 10.94
N LYS A 85 -8.27 2.71 9.92
CA LYS A 85 -8.76 3.59 8.85
C LYS A 85 -9.87 2.93 8.02
N TRP A 86 -9.71 1.66 7.69
CA TRP A 86 -10.59 0.95 6.75
C TRP A 86 -11.67 0.07 7.43
N ALA A 87 -11.74 0.06 8.76
CA ALA A 87 -12.68 -0.78 9.53
C ALA A 87 -14.17 -0.58 9.16
N ALA A 88 -14.56 0.59 8.69
CA ALA A 88 -15.95 0.92 8.35
C ALA A 88 -16.28 0.79 6.85
N SER A 89 -15.29 0.49 6.01
CA SER A 89 -15.39 0.55 4.54
C SER A 89 -15.39 -0.81 3.84
N GLU A 90 -15.23 -1.92 4.58
CA GLU A 90 -15.26 -3.29 4.02
C GLU A 90 -16.55 -3.61 3.25
N THR A 91 -17.67 -2.94 3.58
CA THR A 91 -18.97 -3.13 2.90
C THR A 91 -19.05 -2.47 1.51
N LEU A 92 -18.16 -1.52 1.18
CA LEU A 92 -18.25 -0.74 -0.07
C LEU A 92 -17.28 -1.18 -1.17
N LEU A 93 -16.23 -1.93 -0.82
CA LEU A 93 -15.15 -2.32 -1.74
C LEU A 93 -15.33 -3.73 -2.34
N SER A 94 -16.42 -4.42 -1.99
CA SER A 94 -16.72 -5.82 -2.34
C SER A 94 -17.53 -5.98 -3.64
N ASN A 95 -17.72 -4.91 -4.42
CA ASN A 95 -18.34 -4.95 -5.75
C ASN A 95 -17.31 -4.92 -6.88
#